data_AF-A0A1R1L8E2-F1
#
_entry.id   AF-A0A1R1L8E2-F1
#
_cell.length_a   1.000
_cell.length_b   1.000
_cell.length_c   1.000
_cell.angle_alpha   90.00
_cell.angle_beta   90.00
_cell.angle_gamma   90.00
#
_symmetry.space_group_name_H-M   'P 1'
#
loop_
_entity.id
_entity.type
_entity.pdbx_description
1 polymer ?
#
loop_
_entity_poly.entity_id
_entity_poly.type
_entity_poly.pdbx_seq_one_letter_code
_entity_poly.pdbx_strand_id
1 'polypeptide(L)'
;MPTSRPRHYVTETDELSAALDQEGARWPGLSRAQLLVQLALEGHRAIERDRDASRDRRLAELHEHSGALTGAYERDYRDELRAEWPS
;
A
#
# COMPACT_ATOMS: atom_id res chain seq x y z
N MET A 1 -14.04 33.99 -2.43
CA MET A 1 -13.79 32.64 -2.97
C MET A 1 -13.64 31.66 -1.82
N PRO A 2 -14.72 30.99 -1.37
CA PRO A 2 -14.59 29.85 -0.48
C PRO A 2 -13.98 28.69 -1.27
N THR A 3 -12.85 28.17 -0.81
CA THR A 3 -12.22 26.97 -1.40
C THR A 3 -13.09 25.75 -1.10
N SER A 4 -13.43 24.91 -2.09
CA SER A 4 -14.27 23.72 -1.88
C SER A 4 -13.67 22.66 -0.95
N ARG A 5 -12.37 22.76 -0.64
CA ARG A 5 -11.67 21.84 0.27
C ARG A 5 -11.54 22.45 1.68
N PRO A 6 -11.63 21.61 2.73
CA PRO A 6 -11.43 22.06 4.10
C PRO A 6 -10.02 22.62 4.28
N ARG A 7 -9.90 23.61 5.18
CA ARG A 7 -8.61 24.14 5.62
C ARG A 7 -8.10 23.29 6.78
N HIS A 8 -6.82 22.92 6.73
CA HIS A 8 -6.12 22.27 7.82
C HIS A 8 -5.15 23.26 8.45
N TYR A 9 -5.34 23.54 9.74
CA TYR A 9 -4.39 24.33 10.52
C TYR A 9 -3.45 23.37 11.24
N VAL A 10 -2.15 23.55 11.05
CA VAL A 10 -1.11 22.73 11.65
C VAL A 10 -0.18 23.66 12.42
N THR A 11 0.05 23.32 13.69
CA THR A 11 1.10 23.94 14.49
C THR A 11 2.33 23.05 14.39
N GLU A 12 3.46 23.63 14.03
CA GLU A 12 4.71 22.86 13.96
C GLU A 12 5.16 22.46 15.36
N THR A 13 5.44 21.16 15.52
CA THR A 13 6.20 20.63 16.65
C THR A 13 7.69 20.73 16.33
N ASP A 14 8.55 20.58 17.34
CA ASP A 14 10.00 20.56 17.14
C ASP A 14 10.43 19.47 16.14
N GLU A 15 9.80 18.29 16.22
CA GLU A 15 10.02 17.19 15.29
C GLU A 15 9.61 17.54 13.85
N LEU A 16 8.42 18.13 13.67
CA LEU A 16 7.97 18.56 12.35
C LEU A 16 8.88 19.67 11.81
N SER A 17 9.36 20.57 12.67
CA SER A 17 10.26 21.64 12.26
C SER A 17 11.56 21.07 11.72
N ALA A 18 12.17 20.14 12.44
CA ALA A 18 13.41 19.49 12.04
C ALA A 18 13.25 18.71 10.73
N ALA A 19 12.13 18.01 10.55
CA ALA A 19 11.83 17.29 9.32
C ALA A 19 11.73 18.25 8.12
N LEU A 20 11.01 19.37 8.27
CA LEU A 20 10.87 20.37 7.21
C LEU A 20 12.21 21.05 6.87
N ASP A 21 13.07 21.29 7.87
CA ASP A 21 14.40 21.86 7.66
C ASP A 21 15.30 20.91 6.84
N GLN A 22 15.27 19.61 7.16
CA GLN A 22 16.00 18.60 6.41
C GLN A 22 15.51 18.50 4.96
N GLU A 23 14.19 18.46 4.75
CA GLU A 23 13.63 18.32 3.40
C GLU A 23 13.77 19.60 2.56
N GLY A 24 13.97 20.77 3.18
CA GLY A 24 14.29 22.01 2.48
C GLY A 24 15.56 21.89 1.62
N ALA A 25 16.52 21.05 2.02
CA ALA A 25 17.71 20.76 1.21
C ALA A 25 17.38 19.90 -0.03
N ARG A 26 16.40 19.00 0.09
CA ARG A 26 15.95 18.12 -0.99
C ARG A 26 15.06 18.85 -2.00
N TRP A 27 14.23 19.79 -1.52
CA TRP A 27 13.33 20.59 -2.34
C TRP A 27 13.59 22.10 -2.15
N PRO A 28 14.69 22.61 -2.72
CA PRO A 28 15.04 24.01 -2.56
C PRO A 28 13.97 24.93 -3.17
N GLY A 29 13.65 26.01 -2.46
CA GLY A 29 12.70 27.04 -2.92
C GLY A 29 11.23 26.77 -2.59
N LEU A 30 10.89 25.63 -1.98
CA LEU A 30 9.56 25.40 -1.44
C LEU A 30 9.38 26.09 -0.08
N SER A 31 8.21 26.69 0.13
CA SER A 31 7.80 27.15 1.46
C SER A 31 7.52 25.97 2.39
N ARG A 32 7.56 26.19 3.70
CA ARG A 32 7.25 25.16 4.72
C ARG A 32 5.90 24.48 4.50
N ALA A 33 4.87 25.26 4.15
CA ALA A 33 3.55 24.72 3.82
C ALA A 33 3.57 23.81 2.57
N GLN A 34 4.36 24.16 1.55
CA GLN A 34 4.53 23.31 0.37
C GLN A 34 5.32 22.04 0.69
N LEU A 35 6.35 22.14 1.53
CA LEU A 35 7.11 20.98 2.02
C LEU A 35 6.21 20.03 2.82
N LEU A 36 5.35 20.56 3.69
CA LEU A 36 4.37 19.76 4.43
C LEU A 36 3.42 19.00 3.49
N VAL A 37 2.94 19.66 2.43
CA VAL A 37 2.11 19.01 1.40
C VAL A 37 2.90 17.92 0.67
N GLN A 38 4.15 18.19 0.27
CA GLN A 38 5.00 17.20 -0.38
C GLN A 38 5.23 15.97 0.51
N LEU A 39 5.59 16.18 1.77
CA LEU A 39 5.79 15.13 2.76
C LEU A 39 4.53 14.27 2.95
N ALA A 40 3.36 14.89 3.07
CA ALA A 40 2.10 14.15 3.21
C ALA A 40 1.80 13.27 1.99
N LEU A 41 2.05 13.78 0.77
CA LEU A 41 1.85 13.03 -0.46
C LEU A 41 2.89 11.92 -0.65
N GLU A 42 4.16 12.18 -0.32
CA GLU A 42 5.22 11.16 -0.34
C GLU A 42 4.94 10.05 0.69
N GLY A 43 4.49 10.40 1.89
CA GLY A 43 4.06 9.44 2.90
C GLY A 43 2.90 8.56 2.41
N HIS A 44 1.90 9.14 1.76
CA HIS A 44 0.82 8.37 1.14
C HIS A 44 1.34 7.40 0.07
N ARG A 45 2.23 7.87 -0.83
CA ARG A 45 2.84 7.02 -1.87
C ARG A 45 3.71 5.91 -1.30
N ALA A 46 4.38 6.14 -0.17
CA ALA A 46 5.17 5.11 0.50
C ALA A 46 4.26 3.99 1.04
N ILE A 47 3.16 4.36 1.70
CA ILE A 47 2.18 3.41 2.23
C ILE A 47 1.53 2.57 1.11
N GLU A 48 1.17 3.20 -0.02
CA GLU A 48 0.60 2.46 -1.16
C GLU A 48 1.61 1.47 -1.76
N ARG A 49 2.89 1.87 -1.91
CA ARG A 49 3.95 0.96 -2.38
C ARG A 49 4.14 -0.25 -1.46
N ASP A 50 4.09 -0.03 -0.14
CA ASP A 50 4.21 -1.13 0.82
C ASP A 50 3.02 -2.10 0.75
N ARG A 51 1.81 -1.58 0.50
CA ARG A 51 0.61 -2.41 0.29
C ARG A 51 0.72 -3.24 -0.99
N ASP A 52 1.14 -2.62 -2.09
CA ASP A 52 1.33 -3.31 -3.37
C ASP A 52 2.41 -4.38 -3.25
N ALA A 53 3.55 -4.07 -2.63
CA ALA A 53 4.62 -5.03 -2.41
C ALA A 53 4.17 -6.23 -1.54
N SER A 54 3.34 -5.98 -0.53
CA SER A 54 2.75 -7.04 0.30
C SER A 54 1.79 -7.92 -0.50
N ARG A 55 0.95 -7.31 -1.34
CA ARG A 55 0.03 -8.02 -2.25
C ARG A 55 0.80 -8.87 -3.25
N ASP A 56 1.84 -8.32 -3.87
CA ASP A 56 2.64 -9.01 -4.87
C ASP A 56 3.38 -10.20 -4.27
N ARG A 57 3.92 -10.05 -3.05
CA ARG A 57 4.53 -11.16 -2.31
C ARG A 57 3.52 -12.28 -2.05
N ARG A 58 2.33 -11.93 -1.57
CA ARG A 58 1.27 -12.91 -1.34
C ARG A 58 0.85 -13.63 -2.63
N LEU A 59 0.76 -12.91 -3.75
CA LEU A 59 0.44 -13.51 -5.05
C LEU A 59 1.57 -14.42 -5.54
N ALA A 60 2.83 -14.04 -5.34
CA ALA A 60 3.98 -14.88 -5.68
C ALA A 60 3.97 -16.20 -4.91
N GLU A 61 3.73 -16.17 -3.59
CA GLU A 61 3.60 -17.36 -2.74
C GLU A 61 2.42 -18.25 -3.20
N LEU A 62 1.27 -17.64 -3.50
CA LEU A 62 0.12 -18.36 -4.06
C LEU A 62 0.45 -19.02 -5.40
N HIS A 63 1.14 -18.32 -6.30
CA HIS A 63 1.54 -18.85 -7.60
C HIS A 63 2.55 -19.99 -7.47
N GLU A 64 3.54 -19.86 -6.59
CA GLU A 64 4.54 -20.90 -6.30
C GLU A 64 3.89 -22.21 -5.85
N HIS A 65 2.86 -22.13 -5.01
CA HIS A 65 2.13 -23.30 -4.54
C HIS A 65 0.97 -23.71 -5.46
N SER A 66 0.50 -22.82 -6.34
CA SER A 66 -0.58 -23.12 -7.27
C SER A 66 -0.12 -24.17 -8.27
N GLY A 67 -0.86 -25.28 -8.33
CA GLY A 67 -0.54 -26.37 -9.24
C GLY A 67 0.60 -27.28 -8.80
N ALA A 68 1.15 -27.12 -7.58
CA ALA A 68 2.06 -28.10 -6.98
C ALA A 68 1.44 -29.51 -6.84
N LEU A 69 0.10 -29.59 -6.87
CA LEU A 69 -0.68 -30.83 -6.85
C LEU A 69 -1.37 -31.10 -8.19
N THR A 70 -1.07 -30.36 -9.25
CA THR A 70 -1.63 -30.63 -10.58
C THR A 70 -1.16 -31.99 -11.07
N GLY A 71 -2.10 -32.90 -11.33
CA GLY A 71 -1.82 -34.29 -11.71
C GLY A 71 -1.66 -35.26 -10.54
N ALA A 72 -1.67 -34.78 -9.29
CA ALA A 72 -1.69 -35.66 -8.11
C ALA A 72 -3.05 -36.32 -7.88
N TYR A 73 -4.10 -35.79 -8.50
CA TYR A 73 -5.46 -36.28 -8.42
C TYR A 73 -5.95 -36.70 -9.81
N GLU A 74 -6.73 -37.77 -9.85
CA GLU A 74 -7.36 -38.23 -11.07
C GLU A 74 -8.36 -37.20 -11.60
N ARG A 75 -8.60 -37.23 -12.91
CA ARG A 75 -9.39 -36.21 -13.62
C ARG A 75 -10.77 -35.98 -13.01
N ASP A 76 -11.40 -37.04 -12.51
CA ASP A 76 -12.77 -37.03 -12.01
C ASP A 76 -12.85 -37.02 -10.47
N TYR A 77 -11.69 -37.01 -9.78
CA TYR A 77 -11.56 -37.08 -8.32
C TYR A 77 -12.38 -36.01 -7.57
N ARG A 78 -12.48 -34.79 -8.14
CA ARG A 78 -13.23 -33.68 -7.53
C ARG A 78 -14.74 -33.84 -7.63
N ASP A 79 -15.23 -34.63 -8.57
CA ASP A 79 -16.65 -34.92 -8.74
C ASP A 79 -17.06 -36.13 -7.90
N GLU A 80 -16.20 -37.14 -7.82
CA GLU A 80 -16.34 -38.27 -6.89
C GLU A 80 -16.42 -37.80 -5.43
N LEU A 81 -15.47 -36.96 -5.00
CA LEU A 81 -15.42 -36.45 -3.63
C LEU A 81 -16.62 -35.55 -3.27
N ARG A 82 -17.25 -34.92 -4.28
CA ARG A 82 -18.48 -34.13 -4.08
C ARG A 82 -19.73 -35.01 -3.99
N ALA A 83 -19.73 -36.17 -4.63
CA ALA A 83 -20.83 -37.13 -4.57
C ALA A 83 -20.92 -37.84 -3.21
N GLU A 84 -19.84 -37.87 -2.43
CA GLU A 84 -19.79 -38.47 -1.09
C GLU A 84 -20.44 -37.62 0.01
N TRP A 85 -20.63 -36.32 -0.20
CA TRP A 85 -21.30 -35.47 0.78
C TRP A 85 -22.83 -35.46 0.57
N PRO A 86 -23.64 -35.69 1.63
CA PRO A 86 -25.08 -35.47 1.55
C PRO A 86 -25.38 -33.98 1.37
N SER A 87 -26.33 -33.67 0.48
CA SER A 87 -26.85 -32.31 0.25
C SER A 87 -27.47 -31.68 1.48
#